data_AF-A0A6M0CPB9-F1
#
_entry.id   AF-A0A6M0CPB9-F1
#
_cell.length_a   1.000
_cell.length_b   1.000
_cell.length_c   1.000
_cell.angle_alpha   90.00
_cell.angle_beta   90.00
_cell.angle_gamma   90.00
#
_symmetry.space_group_name_H-M   'P 1'
#
loop_
_entity.id
_entity.type
_entity.pdbx_description
1 polymer ?
#
loop_
_entity_poly.entity_id
_entity_poly.type
_entity_poly.pdbx_seq_one_letter_code
_entity_poly.pdbx_strand_id
1 'polypeptide(L)'
;MNRKNLQLKLSFLVAPLLLIIMLVISCDKDEPTTSDPDGMTEEPDDPGDGNGGDHGSGDPGPTTGTITFEDGFTLDEDRRFTNLILSEVDYNSYLDETGNVQDITKKVYEYFDDDFDFIIILSNEADQPPGLYFGRHTPAKLDVQGLGGNTYNNTQAFGSTATLKGVLHMPRTRYIRNGPFLHEIVHYWANKNFIPTTVGGHWGFSSAGGQLGGFSTLTSLGNNTYQASMSGSNNFGTFANGGNSVPYGNVELYLMGLITTDELEDLQVAENPERTTNAGEFTATAITTYTAEDLITTHGERIPNSQDSQKDFNGLVVVISKAVLTDDEITSLNDDLENFTRAAAPDANTWGNSSNFWRATGGRASFNVTVVDGNIKGN
;
A
#
# COMPACT_ATOMS: atom_id res chain seq x y z
N MET A 1 -26.27 -71.71 -15.70
CA MET A 1 -26.63 -71.07 -14.41
C MET A 1 -25.42 -70.28 -13.95
N ASN A 2 -25.51 -68.94 -14.04
CA ASN A 2 -24.38 -68.01 -14.13
C ASN A 2 -23.57 -67.86 -12.83
N ARG A 3 -22.25 -68.03 -12.93
CA ARG A 3 -21.27 -67.55 -11.93
C ARG A 3 -21.15 -66.03 -12.08
N LYS A 4 -21.55 -65.28 -11.05
CA LYS A 4 -21.37 -63.82 -10.97
C LYS A 4 -19.91 -63.52 -10.61
N ASN A 5 -19.25 -62.77 -11.48
CA ASN A 5 -17.98 -62.09 -11.25
C ASN A 5 -18.18 -60.98 -10.21
N LEU A 6 -17.40 -61.00 -9.13
CA LEU A 6 -17.25 -59.90 -8.18
C LEU A 6 -15.97 -59.15 -8.56
N GLN A 7 -16.11 -58.09 -9.34
CA GLN A 7 -15.02 -57.15 -9.66
C GLN A 7 -14.96 -56.10 -8.54
N LEU A 8 -13.89 -56.17 -7.75
CA LEU A 8 -13.54 -55.21 -6.70
C LEU A 8 -13.01 -53.94 -7.37
N LYS A 9 -13.85 -52.90 -7.52
CA LYS A 9 -13.39 -51.57 -7.95
C LYS A 9 -12.82 -50.83 -6.75
N LEU A 10 -11.50 -50.72 -6.71
CA LEU A 10 -10.75 -49.86 -5.82
C LEU A 10 -10.85 -48.41 -6.37
N SER A 11 -11.73 -47.60 -5.80
CA SER A 11 -11.84 -46.18 -6.13
C SER A 11 -10.73 -45.42 -5.40
N PHE A 12 -9.68 -45.02 -6.13
CA PHE A 12 -8.75 -43.99 -5.67
C PHE A 12 -9.49 -42.65 -5.66
N LEU A 13 -9.75 -42.13 -4.47
CA LEU A 13 -10.22 -40.76 -4.27
C LEU A 13 -9.00 -39.83 -4.46
N VAL A 14 -8.80 -39.34 -5.68
CA VAL A 14 -7.86 -38.24 -5.93
C VAL A 14 -8.56 -36.97 -5.50
N ALA A 15 -8.18 -36.43 -4.33
CA ALA A 15 -8.60 -35.10 -3.92
C ALA A 15 -7.98 -34.08 -4.91
N PRO A 16 -8.77 -33.16 -5.50
CA PRO A 16 -8.17 -32.09 -6.27
C PRO A 16 -7.54 -31.11 -5.29
N LEU A 17 -6.20 -30.98 -5.37
CA LEU A 17 -5.47 -29.89 -4.77
C LEU A 17 -5.97 -28.61 -5.46
N LEU A 18 -6.85 -27.87 -4.80
CA LEU A 18 -7.33 -26.59 -5.27
C LEU A 18 -6.16 -25.60 -5.19
N LEU A 19 -5.42 -25.45 -6.28
CA LEU A 19 -4.41 -24.40 -6.42
C LEU A 19 -5.16 -23.07 -6.49
N ILE A 20 -5.30 -22.40 -5.35
CA ILE A 20 -5.78 -21.01 -5.31
C ILE A 20 -4.68 -20.18 -5.96
N ILE A 21 -4.87 -19.81 -7.23
CA ILE A 21 -4.07 -18.80 -7.90
C ILE A 21 -4.42 -17.49 -7.22
N MET A 22 -3.61 -17.08 -6.23
CA MET A 22 -3.66 -15.71 -5.74
C MET A 22 -3.22 -14.81 -6.90
N LEU A 23 -4.10 -13.91 -7.33
CA LEU A 23 -3.71 -12.82 -8.22
C LEU A 23 -2.72 -11.94 -7.47
N VAL A 24 -1.43 -12.10 -7.78
CA VAL A 24 -0.39 -11.14 -7.42
C VAL A 24 -0.61 -9.92 -8.32
N ILE A 25 -1.06 -8.82 -7.74
CA ILE A 25 -1.23 -7.56 -8.47
C ILE A 25 0.14 -6.89 -8.51
N SER A 26 0.89 -7.12 -9.59
CA SER A 26 2.09 -6.34 -9.89
C SER A 26 1.67 -5.00 -10.47
N CYS A 27 2.07 -3.92 -9.83
CA CYS A 27 1.86 -2.55 -10.28
C CYS A 27 2.89 -2.18 -11.37
N ASP A 28 2.61 -2.67 -12.58
CA ASP A 28 3.10 -2.35 -13.95
C ASP A 28 4.61 -2.20 -14.26
N LYS A 29 4.95 -2.57 -15.49
CA LYS A 29 6.22 -2.33 -16.20
C LYS A 29 5.84 -1.55 -17.47
N ASP A 30 6.03 -0.23 -17.51
CA ASP A 30 6.37 0.49 -18.76
C ASP A 30 6.66 2.00 -18.60
N GLU A 31 7.28 2.51 -19.67
CA GLU A 31 8.16 3.66 -19.90
C GLU A 31 7.75 5.09 -19.44
N PRO A 32 8.73 5.97 -19.18
CA PRO A 32 8.53 7.28 -18.57
C PRO A 32 7.86 8.27 -19.53
N THR A 33 6.68 8.76 -19.17
CA THR A 33 6.17 10.03 -19.69
C THR A 33 6.84 11.17 -18.94
N THR A 34 7.68 11.90 -19.66
CA THR A 34 8.48 13.03 -19.23
C THR A 34 7.69 14.10 -18.47
N SER A 35 8.09 14.39 -17.24
CA SER A 35 8.11 15.75 -16.67
C SER A 35 8.76 15.74 -15.27
N ASP A 36 10.09 15.63 -15.24
CA ASP A 36 10.86 16.12 -14.09
C ASP A 36 10.92 17.66 -14.15
N PRO A 37 10.68 18.35 -13.03
CA PRO A 37 11.23 19.68 -12.82
C PRO A 37 12.25 19.61 -11.69
N ASP A 38 13.44 19.07 -11.96
CA ASP A 38 14.61 19.31 -11.12
C ASP A 38 15.26 20.61 -11.57
N GLY A 39 15.32 21.57 -10.65
CA GLY A 39 15.92 22.87 -10.87
C GLY A 39 15.94 23.70 -9.60
N MET A 40 16.75 23.28 -8.61
CA MET A 40 17.09 24.10 -7.44
C MET A 40 18.57 24.44 -7.52
N THR A 41 18.87 25.73 -7.36
CA THR A 41 20.21 26.33 -7.38
C THR A 41 20.68 26.53 -5.95
N GLU A 42 21.98 26.36 -5.72
CA GLU A 42 22.64 26.42 -4.40
C GLU A 42 23.04 27.84 -3.95
N GLU A 43 23.33 27.91 -2.63
CA GLU A 43 24.21 28.80 -1.85
C GLU A 43 23.56 29.93 -0.99
N PRO A 44 24.19 30.40 0.12
CA PRO A 44 24.61 29.65 1.33
C PRO A 44 24.36 30.39 2.69
N ASP A 45 24.63 29.68 3.80
CA ASP A 45 24.85 29.98 5.24
C ASP A 45 24.77 31.40 5.86
N ASP A 46 24.20 31.48 7.10
CA ASP A 46 24.84 32.04 8.32
C ASP A 46 24.01 31.67 9.61
N PRO A 47 24.62 31.49 10.81
CA PRO A 47 23.99 30.84 11.98
C PRO A 47 23.49 31.82 13.05
N GLY A 48 22.61 31.34 13.94
CA GLY A 48 22.11 32.09 15.10
C GLY A 48 21.66 31.19 16.25
N ASP A 49 22.41 31.31 17.36
CA ASP A 49 22.35 30.63 18.65
C ASP A 49 21.06 30.86 19.48
N GLY A 50 20.72 29.96 20.41
CA GLY A 50 19.54 30.13 21.27
C GLY A 50 19.13 28.98 22.20
N ASN A 51 19.96 28.68 23.19
CA ASN A 51 19.73 27.87 24.41
C ASN A 51 18.33 27.97 25.08
N GLY A 52 17.81 26.85 25.60
CA GLY A 52 16.96 26.87 26.81
C GLY A 52 16.05 25.66 27.08
N GLY A 53 16.38 24.87 28.12
CA GLY A 53 15.39 24.42 29.11
C GLY A 53 14.99 22.93 29.13
N ASP A 54 15.77 22.14 29.88
CA ASP A 54 15.41 20.81 30.40
C ASP A 54 14.35 20.89 31.51
N HIS A 55 13.27 20.13 31.36
CA HIS A 55 12.41 19.69 32.47
C HIS A 55 11.93 18.25 32.23
N GLY A 56 12.64 17.31 32.82
CA GLY A 56 12.27 15.90 32.87
C GLY A 56 10.98 15.61 33.65
N SER A 57 10.21 14.68 33.12
CA SER A 57 9.29 13.81 33.86
C SER A 57 9.55 12.37 33.42
N GLY A 58 10.02 11.54 34.35
CA GLY A 58 10.37 10.15 34.11
C GLY A 58 9.15 9.29 33.82
N ASP A 59 8.93 9.04 32.54
CA ASP A 59 8.56 7.71 32.02
C ASP A 59 9.86 6.89 31.94
N PRO A 60 9.87 5.54 32.05
CA PRO A 60 11.03 4.80 31.60
C PRO A 60 11.12 5.08 30.10
N GLY A 61 11.99 6.02 29.72
CA GLY A 61 12.20 6.36 28.33
C GLY A 61 12.47 5.09 27.52
N PRO A 62 12.14 5.10 26.22
CA PRO A 62 12.40 3.95 25.35
C PRO A 62 13.83 3.49 25.58
N THR A 63 14.02 2.18 25.69
CA THR A 63 15.33 1.55 25.71
C THR A 63 16.17 2.20 24.59
N THR A 64 17.11 3.06 24.96
CA THR A 64 17.83 3.89 23.97
C THR A 64 18.86 3.03 23.23
N GLY A 65 19.00 3.26 21.92
CA GLY A 65 20.03 2.67 21.08
C GLY A 65 19.58 1.46 20.26
N THR A 66 20.34 1.16 19.21
CA THR A 66 20.08 0.03 18.29
C THR A 66 19.95 -1.31 19.04
N ILE A 67 18.94 -2.11 18.71
CA ILE A 67 18.85 -3.51 19.17
C ILE A 67 19.37 -4.41 18.06
N THR A 68 20.27 -5.34 18.40
CA THR A 68 20.74 -6.39 17.49
C THR A 68 20.07 -7.71 17.84
N PHE A 69 19.28 -8.25 16.91
CA PHE A 69 18.63 -9.55 17.08
C PHE A 69 19.57 -10.69 16.75
N GLU A 70 20.33 -10.53 15.66
CA GLU A 70 21.42 -11.40 15.22
C GLU A 70 22.36 -10.62 14.29
N ASP A 71 23.44 -11.26 13.86
CA ASP A 71 24.35 -10.66 12.88
C ASP A 71 23.59 -10.34 11.58
N GLY A 72 23.62 -9.08 11.17
CA GLY A 72 22.89 -8.59 10.00
C GLY A 72 21.40 -8.31 10.21
N PHE A 73 20.82 -8.44 11.41
CA PHE A 73 19.44 -8.01 11.67
C PHE A 73 19.31 -7.13 12.91
N THR A 74 18.96 -5.85 12.70
CA THR A 74 18.89 -4.83 13.75
C THR A 74 17.57 -4.07 13.72
N LEU A 75 17.17 -3.55 14.89
CA LEU A 75 16.14 -2.53 15.04
C LEU A 75 16.83 -1.19 15.34
N ASP A 76 16.49 -0.19 14.55
CA ASP A 76 17.05 1.16 14.64
C ASP A 76 16.85 1.79 16.04
N GLU A 77 17.69 2.77 16.38
CA GLU A 77 17.65 3.43 17.69
C GLU A 77 16.35 4.21 17.92
N ASP A 78 15.77 4.79 16.88
CA ASP A 78 14.48 5.49 16.94
C ASP A 78 13.29 4.52 16.86
N ARG A 79 13.56 3.22 16.74
CA ARG A 79 12.56 2.13 16.74
C ARG A 79 11.56 2.18 15.58
N ARG A 80 11.83 2.94 14.50
CA ARG A 80 10.89 3.09 13.36
C ARG A 80 11.08 2.05 12.26
N PHE A 81 12.25 1.44 12.16
CA PHE A 81 12.53 0.42 11.15
C PHE A 81 13.58 -0.59 11.62
N THR A 82 13.62 -1.73 10.93
CA THR A 82 14.65 -2.74 11.06
C THR A 82 15.54 -2.77 9.82
N ASN A 83 16.81 -3.10 9.96
CA ASN A 83 17.70 -3.35 8.82
C ASN A 83 18.08 -4.83 8.77
N LEU A 84 17.84 -5.48 7.63
CA LEU A 84 18.22 -6.85 7.34
C LEU A 84 19.24 -6.88 6.20
N ILE A 85 20.49 -7.22 6.54
CA ILE A 85 21.58 -7.36 5.59
C ILE A 85 21.47 -8.74 4.92
N LEU A 86 21.34 -8.73 3.60
CA LEU A 86 21.25 -9.91 2.76
C LEU A 86 22.54 -10.12 1.97
N SER A 87 22.77 -11.37 1.55
CA SER A 87 23.76 -11.64 0.52
C SER A 87 23.37 -10.93 -0.79
N GLU A 88 24.34 -10.61 -1.65
CA GLU A 88 24.05 -9.97 -2.93
C GLU A 88 23.07 -10.79 -3.79
N VAL A 89 23.16 -12.13 -3.73
CA VAL A 89 22.26 -13.02 -4.45
C VAL A 89 20.83 -12.92 -3.92
N ASP A 90 20.66 -12.99 -2.59
CA ASP A 90 19.33 -12.93 -1.98
C ASP A 90 18.70 -11.54 -2.15
N TYR A 91 19.49 -10.48 -1.99
CA TYR A 91 19.05 -9.11 -2.23
C TYR A 91 18.55 -8.91 -3.68
N ASN A 92 19.33 -9.35 -4.66
CA ASN A 92 18.98 -9.20 -6.08
C ASN A 92 17.74 -10.00 -6.47
N SER A 93 17.39 -11.07 -5.74
CA SER A 93 16.15 -11.81 -5.98
C SER A 93 14.88 -10.96 -5.80
N TYR A 94 14.91 -9.94 -4.93
CA TYR A 94 13.80 -9.00 -4.76
C TYR A 94 13.73 -7.96 -5.88
N LEU A 95 14.83 -7.76 -6.61
CA LEU A 95 14.92 -6.84 -7.74
C LEU A 95 14.60 -7.49 -9.09
N ASP A 96 14.76 -8.82 -9.21
CA ASP A 96 14.41 -9.59 -10.40
C ASP A 96 13.08 -10.36 -10.28
N GLU A 97 12.36 -10.14 -9.16
CA GLU A 97 11.07 -10.73 -8.83
C GLU A 97 11.08 -12.25 -8.60
N THR A 98 12.24 -12.86 -8.38
CA THR A 98 12.35 -14.28 -7.98
C THR A 98 12.27 -14.51 -6.48
N GLY A 99 12.53 -13.46 -5.69
CA GLY A 99 12.46 -13.45 -4.23
C GLY A 99 11.04 -13.54 -3.70
N ASN A 100 10.87 -14.22 -2.56
CA ASN A 100 9.57 -14.37 -1.90
C ASN A 100 9.52 -13.53 -0.63
N VAL A 101 8.63 -12.54 -0.59
CA VAL A 101 8.42 -11.69 0.60
C VAL A 101 8.09 -12.48 1.87
N GLN A 102 7.55 -13.69 1.75
CA GLN A 102 7.29 -14.57 2.89
C GLN A 102 8.56 -15.00 3.64
N ASP A 103 9.72 -15.00 2.98
CA ASP A 103 10.99 -15.36 3.62
C ASP A 103 11.40 -14.27 4.61
N ILE A 104 11.23 -13.00 4.23
CA ILE A 104 11.44 -11.83 5.11
C ILE A 104 10.41 -11.79 6.24
N THR A 105 9.13 -11.99 5.96
CA THR A 105 8.11 -11.93 7.02
C THR A 105 8.26 -13.05 8.05
N LYS A 106 8.65 -14.26 7.62
CA LYS A 106 8.95 -15.35 8.56
C LYS A 106 10.14 -14.99 9.44
N LYS A 107 11.18 -14.37 8.86
CA LYS A 107 12.34 -13.88 9.62
C LYS A 107 11.94 -12.84 10.66
N VAL A 108 11.10 -11.88 10.28
CA VAL A 108 10.51 -10.91 11.22
C VAL A 108 9.83 -11.62 12.39
N TYR A 109 8.94 -12.58 12.11
CA TYR A 109 8.19 -13.27 13.17
C TYR A 109 9.04 -14.25 14.00
N GLU A 110 10.33 -14.41 13.76
CA GLU A 110 11.23 -15.05 14.74
C GLU A 110 11.46 -14.15 15.97
N TYR A 111 11.43 -12.82 15.80
CA TYR A 111 11.81 -11.84 16.83
C TYR A 111 10.68 -10.93 17.28
N PHE A 112 9.62 -10.80 16.49
CA PHE A 112 8.49 -9.95 16.82
C PHE A 112 7.21 -10.75 17.05
N ASP A 113 6.36 -10.22 17.93
CA ASP A 113 5.00 -10.67 18.11
C ASP A 113 4.11 -10.27 16.92
N ASP A 114 2.96 -10.93 16.79
CA ASP A 114 2.06 -10.78 15.64
C ASP A 114 1.15 -9.56 15.78
N ASP A 115 1.76 -8.37 15.83
CA ASP A 115 1.09 -7.10 16.16
C ASP A 115 0.99 -6.11 14.97
N PHE A 116 1.49 -6.50 13.79
CA PHE A 116 1.59 -5.61 12.64
C PHE A 116 0.54 -5.93 11.58
N ASP A 117 -0.24 -4.91 11.21
CA ASP A 117 -1.17 -4.99 10.09
C ASP A 117 -0.43 -5.08 8.77
N PHE A 118 0.71 -4.41 8.63
CA PHE A 118 1.53 -4.43 7.42
C PHE A 118 3.00 -4.68 7.74
N ILE A 119 3.67 -5.45 6.89
CA ILE A 119 5.14 -5.47 6.84
C ILE A 119 5.56 -4.74 5.57
N ILE A 120 6.43 -3.75 5.71
CA ILE A 120 6.87 -2.88 4.63
C ILE A 120 8.34 -3.20 4.36
N ILE A 121 8.60 -3.87 3.24
CA ILE A 121 9.94 -4.21 2.80
C ILE A 121 10.42 -3.12 1.84
N LEU A 122 11.49 -2.43 2.23
CA LEU A 122 12.14 -1.41 1.42
C LEU A 122 13.48 -1.97 0.94
N SER A 123 13.67 -2.06 -0.37
CA SER A 123 15.05 -2.16 -0.88
C SER A 123 15.72 -0.80 -0.81
N ASN A 124 17.04 -0.80 -0.66
CA ASN A 124 17.82 0.41 -0.51
C ASN A 124 18.45 0.86 -1.85
N GLU A 125 17.66 0.86 -2.92
CA GLU A 125 18.16 1.30 -4.23
C GLU A 125 18.16 2.82 -4.34
N ALA A 126 19.29 3.37 -4.81
CA ALA A 126 19.41 4.79 -5.09
C ALA A 126 18.47 5.21 -6.22
N ASP A 127 18.27 4.35 -7.23
CA ASP A 127 17.47 4.57 -8.44
C ASP A 127 16.37 3.52 -8.62
N GLN A 128 15.35 3.83 -9.44
CA GLN A 128 14.33 2.84 -9.79
C GLN A 128 14.97 1.74 -10.63
N PRO A 129 14.95 0.46 -10.19
CA PRO A 129 15.51 -0.62 -10.98
C PRO A 129 14.77 -0.75 -12.33
N PRO A 130 15.48 -0.85 -13.47
CA PRO A 130 14.86 -0.95 -14.78
C PRO A 130 13.91 -2.14 -14.87
N GLY A 131 12.68 -1.88 -15.28
CA GLY A 131 11.67 -2.92 -15.45
C GLY A 131 11.14 -3.52 -14.14
N LEU A 132 11.47 -2.97 -12.97
CA LEU A 132 10.80 -3.35 -11.72
C LEU A 132 9.61 -2.42 -11.45
N TYR A 133 8.60 -2.93 -10.73
CA TYR A 133 7.50 -2.12 -10.23
C TYR A 133 7.98 -1.04 -9.24
N PHE A 134 7.20 0.03 -9.09
CA PHE A 134 7.46 1.08 -8.09
C PHE A 134 7.02 0.68 -6.68
N GLY A 135 5.97 -0.12 -6.58
CA GLY A 135 5.47 -0.72 -5.35
C GLY A 135 4.70 -2.00 -5.65
N ARG A 136 4.55 -2.86 -4.65
CA ARG A 136 3.70 -4.05 -4.77
C ARG A 136 3.08 -4.40 -3.43
N HIS A 137 1.76 -4.53 -3.43
CA HIS A 137 0.99 -5.15 -2.36
C HIS A 137 0.85 -6.65 -2.57
N THR A 138 1.36 -7.44 -1.62
CA THR A 138 1.12 -8.89 -1.53
C THR A 138 0.17 -9.17 -0.36
N PRO A 139 -1.10 -9.50 -0.61
CA PRO A 139 -2.07 -9.63 0.46
C PRO A 139 -1.89 -10.93 1.24
N ALA A 140 -1.97 -10.87 2.56
CA ALA A 140 -1.90 -12.03 3.45
C ALA A 140 -3.29 -12.53 3.85
N LYS A 141 -4.27 -11.62 3.94
CA LYS A 141 -5.68 -11.94 4.19
C LYS A 141 -6.60 -10.90 3.55
N LEU A 142 -7.90 -11.16 3.61
CA LEU A 142 -8.95 -10.16 3.47
C LEU A 142 -10.06 -10.55 4.45
N ASP A 143 -10.22 -9.79 5.53
CA ASP A 143 -11.21 -10.08 6.59
C ASP A 143 -12.39 -9.09 6.61
N VAL A 144 -12.47 -8.22 5.61
CA VAL A 144 -13.54 -7.24 5.42
C VAL A 144 -14.49 -7.73 4.33
N GLN A 145 -15.79 -7.77 4.63
CA GLN A 145 -16.86 -8.11 3.68
C GLN A 145 -17.39 -6.85 2.98
N GLY A 146 -18.12 -7.02 1.88
CA GLY A 146 -18.74 -5.90 1.17
C GLY A 146 -17.79 -5.11 0.26
N LEU A 147 -16.58 -5.62 0.00
CA LEU A 147 -15.56 -4.95 -0.85
C LEU A 147 -15.60 -5.42 -2.32
N GLY A 148 -16.55 -6.28 -2.68
CA GLY A 148 -16.65 -6.95 -3.98
C GLY A 148 -15.88 -8.28 -4.08
N GLY A 149 -14.94 -8.53 -3.16
CA GLY A 149 -14.15 -9.76 -3.07
C GLY A 149 -14.60 -10.69 -1.95
N ASN A 150 -14.21 -11.96 -2.03
CA ASN A 150 -14.42 -12.92 -0.94
C ASN A 150 -13.35 -12.77 0.13
N THR A 151 -13.74 -12.96 1.39
CA THR A 151 -12.79 -13.02 2.51
C THR A 151 -11.93 -14.27 2.45
N TYR A 152 -10.69 -14.17 2.90
CA TYR A 152 -9.77 -15.30 3.04
C TYR A 152 -8.70 -14.99 4.09
N ASN A 153 -8.01 -16.02 4.56
CA ASN A 153 -6.90 -15.88 5.49
C ASN A 153 -5.76 -16.83 5.11
N ASN A 154 -4.61 -16.25 4.74
CA ASN A 154 -3.37 -16.97 4.43
C ASN A 154 -2.21 -16.48 5.31
N THR A 155 -2.47 -15.87 6.47
CA THR A 155 -1.43 -15.27 7.33
C THR A 155 -0.36 -16.27 7.74
N GLN A 156 -0.74 -17.53 7.94
CA GLN A 156 0.20 -18.60 8.31
C GLN A 156 1.33 -18.78 7.28
N ALA A 157 1.06 -18.56 5.98
CA ALA A 157 2.10 -18.66 4.94
C ALA A 157 3.19 -17.59 5.08
N PHE A 158 2.88 -16.47 5.76
CA PHE A 158 3.78 -15.37 6.05
C PHE A 158 4.44 -15.46 7.44
N GLY A 159 4.07 -16.46 8.25
CA GLY A 159 4.52 -16.59 9.65
C GLY A 159 3.67 -15.82 10.66
N SER A 160 2.66 -15.07 10.20
CA SER A 160 1.69 -14.40 11.06
C SER A 160 0.62 -15.39 11.55
N THR A 161 0.16 -15.23 12.79
CA THR A 161 -0.89 -16.06 13.37
C THR A 161 -2.28 -15.63 12.89
N ALA A 162 -2.53 -14.32 12.78
CA ALA A 162 -3.81 -13.76 12.32
C ALA A 162 -3.75 -12.28 11.90
N THR A 163 -2.77 -11.51 12.36
CA THR A 163 -2.85 -10.03 12.31
C THR A 163 -2.54 -9.47 10.92
N LEU A 164 -1.51 -9.98 10.25
CA LEU A 164 -0.98 -9.43 9.02
C LEU A 164 -2.04 -9.31 7.91
N LYS A 165 -2.27 -8.09 7.43
CA LYS A 165 -3.15 -7.77 6.29
C LYS A 165 -2.45 -8.00 4.97
N GLY A 166 -1.20 -7.55 4.86
CA GLY A 166 -0.39 -7.73 3.65
C GLY A 166 1.04 -7.25 3.82
N VAL A 167 1.84 -7.51 2.79
CA VAL A 167 3.25 -7.11 2.71
C VAL A 167 3.41 -6.15 1.54
N LEU A 168 4.06 -5.03 1.80
CA LEU A 168 4.34 -4.00 0.81
C LEU A 168 5.82 -4.13 0.43
N HIS A 169 6.15 -4.23 -0.85
CA HIS A 169 7.54 -4.13 -1.31
C HIS A 169 7.71 -2.88 -2.17
N MET A 170 8.72 -2.08 -1.86
CA MET A 170 9.13 -0.93 -2.66
C MET A 170 10.65 -0.95 -2.82
N PRO A 171 11.19 -0.74 -4.03
CA PRO A 171 12.63 -0.88 -4.26
C PRO A 171 13.46 0.28 -3.70
N ARG A 172 12.83 1.34 -3.19
CA ARG A 172 13.51 2.55 -2.71
C ARG A 172 12.87 3.03 -1.43
N THR A 173 13.70 3.42 -0.47
CA THR A 173 13.28 4.00 0.82
C THR A 173 12.49 5.30 0.63
N ARG A 174 12.93 6.17 -0.30
CA ARG A 174 12.27 7.46 -0.61
C ARG A 174 10.82 7.37 -1.10
N TYR A 175 10.33 6.17 -1.45
CA TYR A 175 8.93 5.96 -1.86
C TYR A 175 7.94 6.01 -0.68
N ILE A 176 8.43 5.94 0.55
CA ILE A 176 7.65 6.34 1.74
C ILE A 176 7.14 7.77 1.58
N ARG A 177 7.99 8.69 1.12
CA ARG A 177 7.65 10.10 0.88
C ARG A 177 6.92 10.34 -0.44
N ASN A 178 7.56 9.99 -1.55
CA ASN A 178 7.07 10.40 -2.88
C ASN A 178 5.97 9.48 -3.44
N GLY A 179 5.76 8.33 -2.81
CA GLY A 179 4.87 7.28 -3.29
C GLY A 179 5.61 6.19 -4.05
N PRO A 180 4.95 5.04 -4.29
CA PRO A 180 3.50 4.84 -4.19
C PRO A 180 3.02 4.27 -2.84
N PHE A 181 3.59 4.67 -1.70
CA PHE A 181 3.27 4.05 -0.41
C PHE A 181 1.77 4.08 -0.02
N LEU A 182 1.09 5.22 -0.17
CA LEU A 182 -0.36 5.32 0.10
C LEU A 182 -1.18 4.42 -0.84
N HIS A 183 -0.76 4.33 -2.10
CA HIS A 183 -1.35 3.46 -3.13
C HIS A 183 -1.19 1.97 -2.75
N GLU A 184 -0.01 1.55 -2.31
CA GLU A 184 0.21 0.15 -1.90
C GLU A 184 -0.56 -0.23 -0.63
N ILE A 185 -0.77 0.72 0.30
CA ILE A 185 -1.59 0.49 1.49
C ILE A 185 -3.07 0.24 1.11
N VAL A 186 -3.63 1.07 0.21
CA VAL A 186 -5.06 1.00 -0.10
C VAL A 186 -5.45 -0.23 -0.91
N HIS A 187 -4.50 -0.88 -1.57
CA HIS A 187 -4.70 -2.18 -2.24
C HIS A 187 -5.26 -3.25 -1.31
N TYR A 188 -5.12 -3.14 0.01
CA TYR A 188 -5.78 -4.08 0.93
C TYR A 188 -7.32 -4.04 0.78
N TRP A 189 -7.90 -2.84 0.67
CA TRP A 189 -9.35 -2.65 0.60
C TRP A 189 -9.87 -2.48 -0.83
N ALA A 190 -9.10 -1.79 -1.67
CA ALA A 190 -9.64 -1.21 -2.89
C ALA A 190 -9.73 -2.16 -4.09
N ASN A 191 -10.67 -1.78 -4.94
CA ASN A 191 -11.33 -2.47 -6.04
C ASN A 191 -11.16 -4.00 -6.14
N LYS A 192 -11.72 -4.75 -5.18
CA LYS A 192 -11.83 -6.22 -5.26
C LYS A 192 -13.00 -6.67 -6.16
N ASN A 193 -13.18 -6.02 -7.31
CA ASN A 193 -14.39 -6.06 -8.16
C ASN A 193 -15.58 -5.29 -7.57
N PHE A 194 -15.31 -4.23 -6.81
CA PHE A 194 -16.36 -3.36 -6.27
C PHE A 194 -17.09 -2.62 -7.41
N ILE A 195 -16.33 -2.21 -8.44
CA ILE A 195 -16.87 -1.70 -9.70
C ILE A 195 -16.13 -2.34 -10.90
N PRO A 196 -16.74 -2.40 -12.09
CA PRO A 196 -16.03 -2.80 -13.30
C PRO A 196 -14.83 -1.88 -13.58
N THR A 197 -13.73 -2.47 -14.03
CA THR A 197 -12.51 -1.74 -14.38
C THR A 197 -11.76 -2.42 -15.52
N THR A 198 -11.06 -1.64 -16.34
CA THR A 198 -10.13 -2.16 -17.36
C THR A 198 -8.72 -2.40 -16.80
N VAL A 199 -8.47 -1.98 -15.56
CA VAL A 199 -7.17 -2.12 -14.89
C VAL A 199 -7.42 -2.83 -13.56
N GLY A 200 -7.09 -4.12 -13.50
CA GLY A 200 -7.39 -4.97 -12.34
C GLY A 200 -6.85 -4.39 -11.04
N GLY A 201 -7.66 -4.39 -9.98
CA GLY A 201 -7.32 -3.79 -8.68
C GLY A 201 -7.34 -2.27 -8.63
N HIS A 202 -7.57 -1.58 -9.75
CA HIS A 202 -7.53 -0.12 -9.86
C HIS A 202 -8.87 0.47 -10.31
N TRP A 203 -8.98 1.79 -10.29
CA TRP A 203 -10.23 2.48 -10.59
C TRP A 203 -10.48 2.70 -12.08
N GLY A 204 -9.47 2.58 -12.94
CA GLY A 204 -9.63 2.66 -14.39
C GLY A 204 -10.26 3.99 -14.82
N PHE A 205 -11.26 3.90 -15.70
CA PHE A 205 -12.03 5.04 -16.20
C PHE A 205 -13.28 5.25 -15.34
N SER A 206 -13.08 5.64 -14.09
CA SER A 206 -14.17 5.94 -13.16
C SER A 206 -13.96 7.23 -12.37
N SER A 207 -15.04 7.73 -11.77
CA SER A 207 -15.01 8.93 -10.91
C SER A 207 -14.49 8.66 -9.48
N ALA A 208 -13.80 7.55 -9.25
CA ALA A 208 -13.26 7.21 -7.92
C ALA A 208 -12.21 8.22 -7.43
N GLY A 209 -11.42 8.78 -8.37
CA GLY A 209 -10.52 9.93 -8.14
C GLY A 209 -9.63 9.83 -6.91
N GLY A 210 -8.77 8.80 -6.83
CA GLY A 210 -7.96 8.53 -5.64
C GLY A 210 -6.58 7.97 -5.95
N GLN A 211 -6.01 7.27 -4.97
CA GLN A 211 -4.67 6.69 -5.04
C GLN A 211 -4.54 5.61 -6.14
N LEU A 212 -5.57 4.81 -6.38
CA LEU A 212 -5.59 3.78 -7.43
C LEU A 212 -6.14 4.27 -8.78
N GLY A 213 -6.03 5.58 -9.05
CA GLY A 213 -6.44 6.19 -10.31
C GLY A 213 -7.88 6.70 -10.31
N GLY A 214 -8.45 6.82 -11.52
CA GLY A 214 -9.74 7.45 -11.76
C GLY A 214 -9.65 8.98 -11.87
N PHE A 215 -10.75 9.59 -12.26
CA PHE A 215 -10.90 11.03 -12.44
C PHE A 215 -11.79 11.64 -11.35
N SER A 216 -11.72 12.96 -11.20
CA SER A 216 -12.56 13.73 -10.27
C SER A 216 -13.70 14.47 -10.96
N THR A 217 -13.56 14.80 -12.25
CA THR A 217 -14.63 15.42 -13.04
C THR A 217 -14.69 14.81 -14.43
N LEU A 218 -15.88 14.87 -15.04
CA LEU A 218 -16.17 14.35 -16.37
C LEU A 218 -17.07 15.31 -17.12
N THR A 219 -16.68 15.69 -18.33
CA THR A 219 -17.48 16.53 -19.24
C THR A 219 -17.68 15.80 -20.56
N SER A 220 -18.93 15.67 -21.03
CA SER A 220 -19.19 15.14 -22.36
C SER A 220 -18.80 16.15 -23.44
N LEU A 221 -18.05 15.70 -24.44
CA LEU A 221 -17.70 16.47 -25.64
C LEU A 221 -18.64 16.15 -26.82
N GLY A 222 -19.65 15.31 -26.61
CA GLY A 222 -20.50 14.76 -27.66
C GLY A 222 -19.89 13.54 -28.36
N ASN A 223 -20.69 12.85 -29.18
CA ASN A 223 -20.25 11.66 -29.95
C ASN A 223 -19.56 10.58 -29.11
N ASN A 224 -20.04 10.34 -27.88
CA ASN A 224 -19.45 9.36 -26.95
C ASN A 224 -18.00 9.66 -26.53
N THR A 225 -17.54 10.91 -26.71
CA THR A 225 -16.25 11.40 -26.23
C THR A 225 -16.43 12.19 -24.94
N TYR A 226 -15.48 12.03 -24.02
CA TYR A 226 -15.49 12.67 -22.71
C TYR A 226 -14.12 13.24 -22.37
N GLN A 227 -14.11 14.42 -21.74
CA GLN A 227 -12.94 14.99 -21.08
C GLN A 227 -13.04 14.69 -19.58
N ALA A 228 -12.06 13.97 -19.04
CA ALA A 228 -11.89 13.80 -17.62
C ALA A 228 -10.74 14.65 -17.08
N SER A 229 -10.83 14.99 -15.79
CA SER A 229 -9.80 15.76 -15.08
C SER A 229 -9.52 15.21 -13.68
N MET A 230 -8.29 15.37 -13.23
CA MET A 230 -7.86 15.09 -11.86
C MET A 230 -7.03 16.25 -11.32
N SER A 231 -7.27 16.65 -10.07
CA SER A 231 -6.53 17.73 -9.39
C SER A 231 -6.43 19.02 -10.21
N GLY A 232 -7.52 19.42 -10.88
CA GLY A 232 -7.59 20.64 -11.69
C GLY A 232 -6.87 20.58 -13.04
N SER A 233 -6.31 19.42 -13.43
CA SER A 233 -5.68 19.21 -14.73
C SER A 233 -6.56 18.33 -15.61
N ASN A 234 -6.64 18.63 -16.92
CA ASN A 234 -7.31 17.81 -17.94
C ASN A 234 -6.51 16.53 -18.24
N ASN A 235 -6.24 15.74 -17.20
CA ASN A 235 -5.56 14.47 -17.25
C ASN A 235 -5.95 13.64 -16.02
N PHE A 236 -5.81 12.33 -16.11
CA PHE A 236 -5.99 11.40 -15.00
C PHE A 236 -5.28 10.07 -15.30
N GLY A 237 -4.84 9.39 -14.25
CA GLY A 237 -4.33 8.04 -14.35
C GLY A 237 -5.44 7.02 -14.19
N THR A 238 -5.44 5.98 -15.04
CA THR A 238 -6.34 4.82 -14.90
C THR A 238 -5.83 3.83 -13.85
N PHE A 239 -4.56 3.92 -13.51
CA PHE A 239 -3.84 3.04 -12.60
C PHE A 239 -3.46 3.75 -11.31
N ALA A 240 -2.93 4.97 -11.35
CA ALA A 240 -2.55 5.73 -10.16
C ALA A 240 -2.65 7.22 -10.42
N ASN A 241 -2.86 8.01 -9.37
CA ASN A 241 -2.79 9.47 -9.45
C ASN A 241 -1.64 10.01 -8.58
N GLY A 242 -0.48 10.25 -9.20
CA GLY A 242 0.54 11.15 -8.65
C GLY A 242 1.29 10.66 -7.40
N GLY A 243 1.50 9.36 -7.21
CA GLY A 243 2.18 8.84 -6.02
C GLY A 243 1.46 9.27 -4.74
N ASN A 244 2.17 9.81 -3.76
CA ASN A 244 1.56 10.29 -2.52
C ASN A 244 0.94 11.70 -2.62
N SER A 245 0.90 12.33 -3.79
CA SER A 245 0.41 13.72 -3.92
C SER A 245 -1.11 13.87 -3.92
N VAL A 246 -1.86 12.78 -3.97
CA VAL A 246 -3.34 12.76 -3.99
C VAL A 246 -3.86 12.07 -2.72
N PRO A 247 -4.89 12.61 -2.04
CA PRO A 247 -5.49 11.91 -0.90
C PRO A 247 -6.28 10.67 -1.36
N TYR A 248 -6.78 9.89 -0.41
CA TYR A 248 -7.72 8.82 -0.75
C TYR A 248 -9.04 9.41 -1.27
N GLY A 249 -9.57 8.81 -2.35
CA GLY A 249 -10.86 9.17 -2.93
C GLY A 249 -12.04 8.78 -2.03
N ASN A 250 -13.23 9.30 -2.30
CA ASN A 250 -14.44 9.04 -1.49
C ASN A 250 -14.71 7.53 -1.34
N VAL A 251 -14.71 6.77 -2.45
CA VAL A 251 -14.90 5.30 -2.41
C VAL A 251 -13.76 4.57 -1.69
N GLU A 252 -12.51 5.05 -1.81
CA GLU A 252 -11.37 4.46 -1.08
C GLU A 252 -11.57 4.62 0.44
N LEU A 253 -11.98 5.82 0.88
CA LEU A 253 -12.31 6.08 2.29
C LEU A 253 -13.47 5.20 2.78
N TYR A 254 -14.51 4.96 1.96
CA TYR A 254 -15.60 4.05 2.32
C TYR A 254 -15.10 2.62 2.50
N LEU A 255 -14.32 2.11 1.55
CA LEU A 255 -13.78 0.74 1.60
C LEU A 255 -12.77 0.55 2.75
N MET A 256 -12.04 1.60 3.12
CA MET A 256 -11.21 1.64 4.34
C MET A 256 -12.05 1.72 5.63
N GLY A 257 -13.35 2.05 5.53
CA GLY A 257 -14.26 2.18 6.67
C GLY A 257 -14.18 3.51 7.38
N LEU A 258 -13.66 4.53 6.71
CA LEU A 258 -13.44 5.85 7.29
C LEU A 258 -14.64 6.78 7.10
N ILE A 259 -15.55 6.45 6.19
CA ILE A 259 -16.81 7.15 6.00
C ILE A 259 -17.97 6.16 6.00
N THR A 260 -19.15 6.65 6.33
CA THR A 260 -20.41 5.88 6.34
C THR A 260 -20.93 5.63 4.93
N THR A 261 -21.90 4.71 4.80
CA THR A 261 -22.65 4.51 3.55
C THR A 261 -23.31 5.80 3.05
N ASP A 262 -23.84 6.62 3.95
CA ASP A 262 -24.54 7.87 3.60
C ASP A 262 -23.58 8.93 3.02
N GLU A 263 -22.27 8.78 3.27
CA GLU A 263 -21.21 9.63 2.72
C GLU A 263 -20.60 9.07 1.43
N LEU A 264 -20.93 7.83 1.04
CA LEU A 264 -20.45 7.23 -0.20
C LEU A 264 -21.11 7.91 -1.40
N GLU A 265 -20.30 8.59 -2.20
CA GLU A 265 -20.75 9.27 -3.41
C GLU A 265 -20.99 8.30 -4.57
N ASP A 266 -21.89 8.67 -5.48
CA ASP A 266 -22.14 7.93 -6.70
C ASP A 266 -20.88 7.82 -7.56
N LEU A 267 -20.65 6.65 -8.16
CA LEU A 267 -19.51 6.39 -9.04
C LEU A 267 -19.95 6.32 -10.49
N GLN A 268 -19.37 7.17 -11.33
CA GLN A 268 -19.49 7.09 -12.78
C GLN A 268 -18.39 6.19 -13.33
N VAL A 269 -18.74 5.20 -14.15
CA VAL A 269 -17.81 4.25 -14.75
C VAL A 269 -18.04 4.20 -16.25
N ALA A 270 -16.95 4.35 -17.02
CA ALA A 270 -17.01 4.26 -18.46
C ALA A 270 -17.07 2.81 -18.95
N GLU A 271 -17.98 2.53 -19.87
CA GLU A 271 -18.11 1.23 -20.53
C GLU A 271 -17.29 1.18 -21.81
N ASN A 272 -16.48 0.15 -21.96
CA ASN A 272 -15.57 -0.05 -23.10
C ASN A 272 -14.76 1.22 -23.45
N PRO A 273 -14.02 1.81 -22.49
CA PRO A 273 -13.32 3.06 -22.71
C PRO A 273 -12.09 2.88 -23.62
N GLU A 274 -11.85 3.85 -24.50
CA GLU A 274 -10.64 3.93 -25.32
C GLU A 274 -9.99 5.31 -25.19
N ARG A 275 -8.70 5.36 -24.84
CA ARG A 275 -7.96 6.63 -24.78
C ARG A 275 -7.87 7.25 -26.17
N THR A 276 -8.00 8.57 -26.24
CA THR A 276 -7.67 9.33 -27.44
C THR A 276 -6.22 9.82 -27.39
N THR A 277 -5.82 10.59 -28.40
CA THR A 277 -4.51 11.29 -28.41
C THR A 277 -4.44 12.49 -27.48
N ASN A 278 -5.58 13.01 -27.01
CA ASN A 278 -5.64 14.17 -26.13
C ASN A 278 -5.59 13.75 -24.66
N ALA A 279 -4.88 14.52 -23.83
CA ALA A 279 -4.76 14.24 -22.41
C ALA A 279 -6.14 14.25 -21.71
N GLY A 280 -6.38 13.23 -20.89
CA GLY A 280 -7.64 13.06 -20.15
C GLY A 280 -8.89 12.80 -21.02
N GLU A 281 -8.76 12.75 -22.35
CA GLU A 281 -9.89 12.51 -23.26
C GLU A 281 -9.97 11.03 -23.64
N PHE A 282 -11.16 10.47 -23.57
CA PHE A 282 -11.46 9.09 -23.95
C PHE A 282 -12.84 8.97 -24.59
N THR A 283 -13.06 7.91 -25.37
CA THR A 283 -14.39 7.51 -25.83
C THR A 283 -14.93 6.38 -24.96
N ALA A 284 -16.25 6.25 -24.84
CA ALA A 284 -16.90 5.14 -24.13
C ALA A 284 -18.28 4.86 -24.72
N THR A 285 -18.74 3.61 -24.72
CA THR A 285 -20.08 3.29 -25.24
C THR A 285 -21.20 3.89 -24.41
N ALA A 286 -20.99 3.98 -23.09
CA ALA A 286 -21.88 4.63 -22.14
C ALA A 286 -21.07 5.01 -20.87
N ILE A 287 -21.69 5.84 -20.02
CA ILE A 287 -21.25 6.07 -18.65
C ILE A 287 -22.34 5.51 -17.74
N THR A 288 -22.00 4.52 -16.93
CA THR A 288 -22.91 3.92 -15.95
C THR A 288 -22.65 4.53 -14.58
N THR A 289 -23.72 4.94 -13.90
CA THR A 289 -23.66 5.49 -12.54
C THR A 289 -24.06 4.39 -11.56
N TYR A 290 -23.19 4.14 -10.57
CA TYR A 290 -23.43 3.22 -9.47
C TYR A 290 -23.68 4.04 -8.22
N THR A 291 -24.89 3.94 -7.67
CA THR A 291 -25.23 4.57 -6.40
C THR A 291 -24.74 3.72 -5.22
N ALA A 292 -24.68 4.30 -4.02
CA ALA A 292 -24.41 3.53 -2.80
C ALA A 292 -25.38 2.35 -2.62
N GLU A 293 -26.67 2.54 -2.97
CA GLU A 293 -27.70 1.49 -2.91
C GLU A 293 -27.39 0.34 -3.88
N ASP A 294 -26.98 0.65 -5.12
CA ASP A 294 -26.61 -0.37 -6.12
C ASP A 294 -25.42 -1.21 -5.63
N LEU A 295 -24.41 -0.53 -5.07
CA LEU A 295 -23.18 -1.16 -4.59
C LEU A 295 -23.45 -2.07 -3.39
N ILE A 296 -24.28 -1.64 -2.44
CA ILE A 296 -24.67 -2.45 -1.27
C ILE A 296 -25.58 -3.61 -1.69
N THR A 297 -26.51 -3.39 -2.61
CA THR A 297 -27.36 -4.46 -3.14
C THR A 297 -26.53 -5.55 -3.80
N THR A 298 -25.45 -5.16 -4.48
CA THR A 298 -24.56 -6.08 -5.20
C THR A 298 -23.61 -6.81 -4.25
N HIS A 299 -22.97 -6.08 -3.32
CA HIS A 299 -21.83 -6.59 -2.55
C HIS A 299 -22.16 -6.87 -1.07
N GLY A 300 -23.32 -6.44 -0.60
CA GLY A 300 -23.64 -6.34 0.83
C GLY A 300 -23.06 -5.08 1.46
N GLU A 301 -23.45 -4.82 2.72
CA GLU A 301 -22.83 -3.77 3.52
C GLU A 301 -21.35 -4.09 3.80
N ARG A 302 -20.54 -3.05 3.97
CA ARG A 302 -19.18 -3.21 4.45
C ARG A 302 -19.18 -3.69 5.91
N ILE A 303 -18.55 -4.84 6.17
CA ILE A 303 -18.42 -5.39 7.52
C ILE A 303 -16.94 -5.64 7.85
N PRO A 304 -16.39 -5.08 8.95
CA PRO A 304 -17.05 -4.15 9.88
C PRO A 304 -17.49 -2.85 9.20
N ASN A 305 -18.48 -2.15 9.75
CA ASN A 305 -18.91 -0.85 9.21
C ASN A 305 -17.93 0.27 9.62
N SER A 306 -18.24 1.53 9.34
CA SER A 306 -17.35 2.64 9.66
C SER A 306 -17.16 2.90 11.16
N GLN A 307 -18.14 2.54 12.00
CA GLN A 307 -18.09 2.69 13.46
C GLN A 307 -17.14 1.67 14.09
N ASP A 308 -17.19 0.42 13.62
CA ASP A 308 -16.46 -0.70 14.24
C ASP A 308 -15.13 -1.02 13.55
N SER A 309 -14.86 -0.42 12.38
CA SER A 309 -13.62 -0.70 11.67
C SER A 309 -12.42 -0.03 12.32
N GLN A 310 -11.29 -0.73 12.24
CA GLN A 310 -9.98 -0.24 12.64
C GLN A 310 -9.66 1.13 12.03
N LYS A 311 -9.08 2.02 12.84
CA LYS A 311 -8.65 3.37 12.48
C LYS A 311 -7.18 3.63 12.76
N ASP A 312 -6.56 2.79 13.58
CA ASP A 312 -5.16 2.86 13.95
C ASP A 312 -4.47 1.62 13.41
N PHE A 313 -3.53 1.81 12.49
CA PHE A 313 -2.80 0.73 11.82
C PHE A 313 -1.35 0.69 12.27
N ASN A 314 -0.80 -0.50 12.45
CA ASN A 314 0.60 -0.72 12.78
C ASN A 314 1.34 -1.35 11.60
N GLY A 315 2.48 -0.78 11.24
CA GLY A 315 3.41 -1.32 10.26
C GLY A 315 4.73 -1.68 10.90
N LEU A 316 5.42 -2.71 10.39
CA LEU A 316 6.84 -2.92 10.63
C LEU A 316 7.61 -2.64 9.35
N VAL A 317 8.57 -1.71 9.40
CA VAL A 317 9.45 -1.42 8.27
C VAL A 317 10.70 -2.29 8.34
N VAL A 318 11.00 -2.98 7.25
CA VAL A 318 12.19 -3.81 7.07
C VAL A 318 12.96 -3.28 5.86
N VAL A 319 14.09 -2.64 6.10
CA VAL A 319 15.01 -2.23 5.05
C VAL A 319 15.94 -3.41 4.76
N ILE A 320 15.80 -4.01 3.58
CA ILE A 320 16.79 -4.98 3.09
C ILE A 320 17.96 -4.22 2.46
N SER A 321 19.19 -4.66 2.74
CA SER A 321 20.40 -4.03 2.22
C SER A 321 21.51 -5.04 1.97
N LYS A 322 22.56 -4.64 1.23
CA LYS A 322 23.77 -5.46 1.01
C LYS A 322 24.87 -5.22 2.05
N ALA A 323 24.72 -4.17 2.85
CA ALA A 323 25.65 -3.73 3.88
C ALA A 323 24.90 -2.91 4.93
N VAL A 324 25.58 -2.57 6.02
CA VAL A 324 25.07 -1.64 7.03
C VAL A 324 24.71 -0.32 6.35
N LEU A 325 23.53 0.24 6.69
CA LEU A 325 23.10 1.55 6.21
C LEU A 325 24.03 2.65 6.73
N THR A 326 24.20 3.69 5.93
CA THR A 326 24.94 4.89 6.33
C THR A 326 24.10 5.77 7.25
N ASP A 327 24.76 6.62 8.06
CA ASP A 327 24.07 7.54 8.97
C ASP A 327 23.08 8.47 8.23
N ASP A 328 23.41 8.88 7.00
CA ASP A 328 22.55 9.71 6.15
C ASP A 328 21.30 8.94 5.69
N GLU A 329 21.45 7.67 5.31
CA GLU A 329 20.30 6.81 4.93
C GLU A 329 19.38 6.57 6.12
N ILE A 330 19.94 6.32 7.31
CA ILE A 330 19.19 6.12 8.55
C ILE A 330 18.42 7.40 8.91
N THR A 331 19.11 8.54 8.92
CA THR A 331 18.52 9.85 9.25
C THR A 331 17.40 10.20 8.28
N SER A 332 17.65 10.10 6.97
CA SER A 332 16.64 10.42 5.96
C SER A 332 15.42 9.51 6.04
N LEU A 333 15.60 8.20 6.33
CA LEU A 333 14.48 7.29 6.46
C LEU A 333 13.68 7.56 7.74
N ASN A 334 14.34 7.85 8.86
CA ASN A 334 13.66 8.22 10.09
C ASN A 334 12.81 9.48 9.92
N ASP A 335 13.35 10.50 9.25
CA ASP A 335 12.62 11.74 8.93
C ASP A 335 11.39 11.47 8.05
N ASP A 336 11.53 10.62 7.03
CA ASP A 336 10.42 10.24 6.15
C ASP A 336 9.36 9.42 6.90
N LEU A 337 9.75 8.48 7.75
CA LEU A 337 8.81 7.67 8.54
C LEU A 337 8.08 8.51 9.60
N GLU A 338 8.77 9.45 10.24
CA GLU A 338 8.14 10.38 11.18
C GLU A 338 7.11 11.28 10.47
N ASN A 339 7.48 11.84 9.31
CA ASN A 339 6.56 12.66 8.52
C ASN A 339 5.37 11.86 7.97
N PHE A 340 5.59 10.60 7.60
CA PHE A 340 4.52 9.73 7.12
C PHE A 340 3.49 9.39 8.22
N THR A 341 3.95 9.17 9.45
CA THR A 341 3.13 8.65 10.56
C THR A 341 2.53 9.72 11.47
N ARG A 342 3.05 10.96 11.47
CA ARG A 342 2.53 12.04 12.31
C ARG A 342 1.05 12.34 12.05
N ALA A 343 0.32 12.62 13.13
CA ALA A 343 -1.09 13.02 13.11
C ALA A 343 -1.30 14.52 12.77
N ALA A 344 -0.57 15.00 11.76
CA ALA A 344 -0.60 16.38 11.27
C ALA A 344 -0.13 16.41 9.81
N ALA A 345 -0.19 17.57 9.15
CA ALA A 345 0.43 17.71 7.82
C ALA A 345 1.94 17.41 7.89
N PRO A 346 2.53 16.77 6.83
CA PRO A 346 3.97 16.58 6.77
C PRO A 346 4.68 17.93 6.61
N ASP A 347 5.99 17.95 6.90
CA ASP A 347 6.82 19.14 6.73
C ASP A 347 6.81 19.60 5.26
N ALA A 348 6.32 20.81 5.03
CA ALA A 348 6.15 21.35 3.68
C ALA A 348 7.48 21.58 2.94
N ASN A 349 8.59 21.80 3.67
CA ASN A 349 9.89 22.05 3.05
C ASN A 349 10.49 20.77 2.47
N THR A 350 10.29 19.63 3.14
CA THR A 350 10.88 18.34 2.73
C THR A 350 9.91 17.47 1.95
N TRP A 351 8.59 17.57 2.20
CA TRP A 351 7.57 16.76 1.55
C TRP A 351 6.81 17.48 0.42
N GLY A 352 6.91 18.82 0.34
CA GLY A 352 6.25 19.62 -0.68
C GLY A 352 4.75 19.36 -0.74
N ASN A 353 4.27 18.85 -1.88
CA ASN A 353 2.85 18.55 -2.11
C ASN A 353 2.45 17.12 -1.73
N SER A 354 3.38 16.29 -1.22
CA SER A 354 3.07 14.92 -0.82
C SER A 354 2.16 14.89 0.41
N SER A 355 1.27 13.91 0.44
CA SER A 355 0.42 13.61 1.59
C SER A 355 1.06 12.50 2.43
N ASN A 356 0.94 12.63 3.74
CA ASN A 356 1.14 11.51 4.66
C ASN A 356 -0.19 10.77 4.91
N PHE A 357 -0.17 9.69 5.68
CA PHE A 357 -1.37 8.88 5.91
C PHE A 357 -2.51 9.65 6.58
N TRP A 358 -2.18 10.47 7.59
CA TRP A 358 -3.17 11.32 8.27
C TRP A 358 -3.84 12.29 7.29
N ARG A 359 -3.08 13.01 6.46
CA ARG A 359 -3.62 13.94 5.47
C ARG A 359 -4.44 13.21 4.40
N ALA A 360 -3.93 12.07 3.90
CA ALA A 360 -4.59 11.29 2.85
C ALA A 360 -5.96 10.74 3.28
N THR A 361 -6.15 10.48 4.57
CA THR A 361 -7.41 10.03 5.16
C THR A 361 -8.31 11.19 5.63
N GLY A 362 -7.87 12.44 5.45
CA GLY A 362 -8.55 13.61 5.98
C GLY A 362 -8.62 13.62 7.52
N GLY A 363 -7.60 13.06 8.18
CA GLY A 363 -7.47 12.99 9.64
C GLY A 363 -8.33 11.93 10.32
N ARG A 364 -8.85 10.95 9.57
CA ARG A 364 -9.77 9.91 10.08
C ARG A 364 -9.07 8.65 10.57
N ALA A 365 -7.81 8.45 10.23
CA ALA A 365 -7.05 7.26 10.61
C ALA A 365 -5.57 7.62 10.87
N SER A 366 -4.88 6.73 11.59
CA SER A 366 -3.48 6.83 11.94
C SER A 366 -2.71 5.60 11.45
N PHE A 367 -1.40 5.78 11.22
CA PHE A 367 -0.48 4.71 10.89
C PHE A 367 0.77 4.88 11.75
N ASN A 368 1.18 3.84 12.44
CA ASN A 368 2.36 3.83 13.28
C ASN A 368 3.37 2.80 12.76
N VAL A 369 4.66 3.13 12.85
CA VAL A 369 5.77 2.19 12.56
C VAL A 369 6.71 2.01 13.73
N THR A 370 6.45 2.70 14.85
CA THR A 370 7.28 2.62 16.04
C THR A 370 7.08 1.27 16.71
N VAL A 371 8.17 0.53 16.86
CA VAL A 371 8.25 -0.71 17.61
C VAL A 371 8.45 -0.39 19.09
N VAL A 372 7.59 -0.92 19.95
CA VAL A 372 7.76 -0.86 21.41
C VAL A 372 8.27 -2.19 21.95
N ASP A 373 8.83 -2.20 23.17
CA ASP A 373 9.40 -3.42 23.77
C ASP A 373 8.40 -4.60 23.78
N GLY A 374 7.11 -4.30 23.99
CA GLY A 374 6.04 -5.30 23.97
C GLY A 374 5.74 -5.92 22.60
N ASN A 375 6.32 -5.42 21.51
CA ASN A 375 6.25 -6.06 20.20
C ASN A 375 7.39 -7.08 19.98
N ILE A 376 8.41 -7.09 20.84
CA ILE A 376 9.61 -7.91 20.69
C ILE A 376 9.46 -9.18 21.54
N LYS A 377 9.66 -10.33 20.92
CA LYS A 377 9.58 -11.62 21.60
C LYS A 377 10.64 -11.75 22.68
N GLY A 378 10.18 -12.07 23.89
CA GLY A 378 11.05 -12.36 25.02
C GLY A 378 11.52 -11.13 25.80
N ASN A 379 10.99 -9.94 25.50
CA ASN A 379 11.15 -8.73 26.31
C ASN A 379 9.98 -8.49 27.26
#